data_AF-A0A183HP59-F1
#
_entry.id   AF-A0A183HP59-F1
#
_cell.length_a   1.000
_cell.length_b   1.000
_cell.length_c   1.000
_cell.angle_alpha   90.00
_cell.angle_beta   90.00
_cell.angle_gamma   90.00
#
_symmetry.space_group_name_H-M   'P 1'
#
loop_
_entity.id
_entity.type
_entity.pdbx_description
1 polymer ?
#
loop_
_entity_poly.entity_id
_entity_poly.type
_entity_poly.pdbx_seq_one_letter_code
_entity_poly.pdbx_strand_id
1 'polypeptide(L)'
;KIYRQPIAIALSVFGHHFDEQLLRNLIIARQRTLGDRPFESLDDIRRYGIETTGSVIQLIMHLLSGCHLAKKEVLLSKETIQAVESMSHAISIITLIRSVMPLLARGIFLIPSDLMEKYQLRADDVLGNKKQNALRDLVKELTNIAEEELLKSRQFRRSIEPNLRLALMASGATLDHLVKTLHKSNYNLLNTRLQRGYDLLAWRFWWRKLLGQY
;
A
#
# COMPACT_ATOMS: atom_id res chain seq x y z
N LYS A 1 -11.60 -31.62 -3.08
CA LYS A 1 -12.90 -31.00 -3.46
C LYS A 1 -12.58 -29.59 -3.94
N ILE A 2 -12.52 -29.33 -5.25
CA ILE A 2 -12.23 -27.99 -5.78
C ILE A 2 -13.43 -27.11 -5.39
N TYR A 3 -13.20 -26.08 -4.58
CA TYR A 3 -14.22 -25.11 -4.23
C TYR A 3 -14.75 -24.50 -5.54
N ARG A 4 -16.04 -24.70 -5.86
CA ARG A 4 -16.73 -24.04 -6.98
C ARG A 4 -16.99 -22.56 -6.68
N GLN A 5 -15.99 -21.87 -6.13
CA GLN A 5 -16.02 -20.43 -5.95
C GLN A 5 -15.49 -19.79 -7.25
N PRO A 6 -16.21 -18.84 -7.86
CA PRO A 6 -15.82 -18.22 -9.12
C PRO A 6 -14.39 -17.67 -9.12
N ILE A 7 -13.93 -17.14 -7.98
CA ILE A 7 -12.57 -16.61 -7.80
C ILE A 7 -11.53 -17.73 -7.87
N ALA A 8 -11.77 -18.86 -7.19
CA ALA A 8 -10.86 -20.01 -7.23
C ALA A 8 -10.77 -20.61 -8.65
N ILE A 9 -11.90 -20.63 -9.37
CA ILE A 9 -11.93 -21.07 -10.77
C ILE A 9 -11.14 -20.10 -11.65
N ALA A 10 -11.36 -18.79 -11.54
CA ALA A 10 -10.60 -17.80 -12.28
C ALA A 10 -9.11 -17.86 -11.97
N LEU A 11 -8.74 -18.04 -10.70
CA LEU A 11 -7.34 -18.23 -10.30
C LEU A 11 -6.73 -19.51 -10.88
N SER A 12 -7.50 -20.60 -10.97
CA SER A 12 -7.03 -21.86 -11.55
C SER A 12 -6.68 -21.75 -13.04
N VAL A 13 -7.23 -20.77 -13.77
CA VAL A 13 -6.87 -20.49 -15.16
C VAL A 13 -5.41 -20.05 -15.28
N PHE A 14 -4.85 -19.43 -14.23
CA PHE A 14 -3.43 -19.07 -14.16
C PHE A 14 -2.52 -20.25 -13.77
N GLY A 15 -3.10 -21.45 -13.58
CA GLY A 15 -2.42 -22.73 -13.53
C GLY A 15 -1.50 -22.94 -12.31
N HIS A 16 -0.60 -23.92 -12.43
CA HIS A 16 0.46 -24.25 -11.45
C HIS A 16 1.64 -23.25 -11.47
N HIS A 17 1.51 -22.13 -12.18
CA HIS A 17 2.59 -21.15 -12.42
C HIS A 17 2.45 -19.90 -11.56
N PHE A 18 1.60 -19.97 -10.55
CA PHE A 18 1.36 -18.92 -9.60
C PHE A 18 2.27 -19.11 -8.38
N ASP A 19 2.90 -18.03 -7.91
CA ASP A 19 3.74 -18.07 -6.71
C ASP A 19 2.85 -18.24 -5.47
N GLU A 20 2.68 -19.50 -5.05
CA GLU A 20 1.87 -19.88 -3.91
C GLU A 20 2.37 -19.21 -2.62
N GLN A 21 3.67 -18.99 -2.50
CA GLN A 21 4.26 -18.37 -1.31
C GLN A 21 3.80 -16.92 -1.17
N LEU A 22 3.72 -16.15 -2.27
CA LEU A 22 3.19 -14.77 -2.22
C LEU A 22 1.72 -14.72 -1.79
N LEU A 23 0.87 -15.64 -2.26
CA LEU A 23 -0.52 -15.71 -1.79
C LEU A 23 -0.62 -16.17 -0.35
N ARG A 24 0.22 -17.12 0.06
CA ARG A 24 0.28 -17.58 1.45
C ARG A 24 0.73 -16.46 2.39
N ASN A 25 1.71 -15.66 2.00
CA ASN A 25 2.13 -14.46 2.73
C ASN A 25 0.96 -13.50 2.92
N LEU A 26 0.22 -13.19 1.85
CA LEU A 26 -0.96 -12.34 1.90
C LEU A 26 -2.02 -12.87 2.88
N ILE A 27 -2.32 -14.17 2.82
CA ILE A 27 -3.31 -14.80 3.70
C ILE A 27 -2.86 -14.73 5.16
N ILE A 28 -1.61 -15.12 5.45
CA ILE A 28 -1.08 -15.13 6.81
C ILE A 28 -1.05 -13.71 7.40
N ALA A 29 -0.57 -12.72 6.63
CA ALA A 29 -0.53 -11.33 7.06
C ALA A 29 -1.93 -10.77 7.37
N ARG A 30 -2.93 -11.13 6.54
CA ARG A 30 -4.33 -10.75 6.80
C ARG A 30 -4.90 -11.45 8.02
N GLN A 31 -4.58 -12.73 8.25
CA GLN A 31 -5.01 -13.45 9.44
C GLN A 31 -4.45 -12.84 10.73
N ARG A 32 -3.18 -12.41 10.73
CA ARG A 32 -2.53 -11.74 11.88
C ARG A 32 -3.20 -10.42 12.27
N THR A 33 -3.85 -9.75 11.33
CA THR A 33 -4.55 -8.47 11.53
C THR A 33 -6.05 -8.63 11.81
N LEU A 34 -6.54 -9.87 11.97
CA LEU A 34 -7.90 -10.13 12.43
C LEU A 34 -8.05 -9.74 13.91
N GLY A 35 -9.13 -9.03 14.22
CA GLY A 35 -9.49 -8.67 15.60
C GLY A 35 -9.05 -7.26 16.03
N ASP A 36 -9.03 -6.29 15.10
CA ASP A 36 -8.93 -4.85 15.38
C ASP A 36 -7.70 -4.44 16.23
N ARG A 37 -6.62 -5.22 16.15
CA ARG A 37 -5.38 -4.94 16.89
C ARG A 37 -4.54 -3.89 16.16
N PRO A 38 -4.08 -2.83 16.85
CA PRO A 38 -3.13 -1.89 16.26
C PRO A 38 -1.80 -2.60 15.97
N PHE A 39 -1.03 -2.03 15.04
CA PHE A 39 0.37 -2.42 14.86
C PHE A 39 1.20 -2.01 16.09
N GLU A 40 2.24 -2.76 16.41
CA GLU A 40 3.11 -2.39 17.54
C GLU A 40 4.11 -1.31 17.12
N SER A 41 4.58 -1.40 15.86
CA SER A 41 5.62 -0.51 15.33
C SER A 41 5.42 -0.10 13.86
N LEU A 42 6.21 0.89 13.44
CA LEU A 42 6.39 1.21 12.02
C LEU A 42 6.92 0.02 11.18
N ASP A 43 7.79 -0.82 11.73
CA ASP A 43 8.30 -1.99 11.00
C ASP A 43 7.19 -3.03 10.74
N ASP A 44 6.22 -3.15 11.66
CA ASP A 44 5.08 -4.05 11.44
C ASP A 44 4.19 -3.56 10.30
N ILE A 45 4.00 -2.24 10.17
CA ILE A 45 3.28 -1.65 9.02
C ILE A 45 4.03 -1.91 7.71
N ARG A 46 5.37 -1.79 7.73
CA ARG A 46 6.21 -2.10 6.58
C ARG A 46 6.05 -3.56 6.17
N ARG A 47 6.24 -4.48 7.11
CA ARG A 47 6.14 -5.92 6.90
C ARG A 47 4.76 -6.30 6.40
N TYR A 48 3.70 -5.77 7.02
CA TYR A 48 2.33 -5.96 6.56
C TYR A 48 2.13 -5.46 5.13
N GLY A 49 2.67 -4.28 4.79
CA GLY A 49 2.61 -3.73 3.43
C GLY A 49 3.25 -4.67 2.40
N ILE A 50 4.46 -5.17 2.69
CA ILE A 50 5.21 -6.10 1.84
C ILE A 50 4.45 -7.43 1.68
N GLU A 51 4.05 -8.05 2.79
CA GLU A 51 3.39 -9.37 2.79
C GLU A 51 1.99 -9.31 2.15
N THR A 52 1.32 -8.15 2.15
CA THR A 52 -0.01 -7.98 1.55
C THR A 52 0.04 -7.36 0.15
N THR A 53 0.25 -6.05 0.09
CA THR A 53 0.19 -5.29 -1.16
C THR A 53 1.38 -5.62 -2.06
N GLY A 54 2.56 -5.83 -1.47
CA GLY A 54 3.76 -6.24 -2.19
C GLY A 54 3.58 -7.59 -2.86
N SER A 55 3.04 -8.58 -2.14
CA SER A 55 2.69 -9.88 -2.72
C SER A 55 1.75 -9.76 -3.91
N VAL A 56 0.69 -8.95 -3.80
CA VAL A 56 -0.25 -8.74 -4.93
C VAL A 56 0.43 -8.06 -6.12
N ILE A 57 1.26 -7.03 -5.88
CA ILE A 57 2.00 -6.35 -6.95
C ILE A 57 2.94 -7.32 -7.67
N GLN A 58 3.69 -8.15 -6.93
CA GLN A 58 4.59 -9.15 -7.52
C GLN A 58 3.82 -10.19 -8.34
N LEU A 59 2.67 -10.66 -7.85
CA LEU A 59 1.80 -11.56 -8.60
C LEU A 59 1.30 -10.93 -9.91
N ILE A 60 0.95 -9.64 -9.89
CA ILE A 60 0.59 -8.90 -11.11
C ILE A 60 1.80 -8.79 -12.05
N MET A 61 3.01 -8.57 -11.54
CA MET A 61 4.22 -8.56 -12.35
C MET A 61 4.51 -9.92 -12.99
N HIS A 62 4.36 -11.04 -12.26
CA HIS A 62 4.48 -12.39 -12.83
C HIS A 62 3.46 -12.64 -13.95
N LEU A 63 2.25 -12.09 -13.82
CA LEU A 63 1.25 -12.14 -14.88
C LEU A 63 1.69 -11.34 -16.12
N LEU A 64 2.14 -10.10 -15.91
CA LEU A 64 2.55 -9.17 -16.97
C LEU A 64 3.84 -9.59 -17.71
N SER A 65 4.74 -10.33 -17.05
CA SER A 65 5.93 -10.89 -17.70
C SER A 65 5.62 -12.09 -18.60
N GLY A 66 4.40 -12.62 -18.57
CA GLY A 66 4.01 -13.78 -19.38
C GLY A 66 4.51 -15.12 -18.83
N CYS A 67 4.93 -15.20 -17.56
CA CYS A 67 5.39 -16.46 -16.93
C CYS A 67 4.43 -17.63 -17.15
N HIS A 68 3.13 -17.33 -17.02
CA HIS A 68 2.04 -18.30 -17.15
C HIS A 68 1.97 -18.95 -18.55
N LEU A 69 2.53 -18.30 -19.58
CA LEU A 69 2.55 -18.81 -20.96
C LEU A 69 3.83 -19.58 -21.29
N ALA A 70 4.96 -19.19 -20.70
CA ALA A 70 6.28 -19.65 -21.12
C ALA A 70 6.78 -20.91 -20.39
N LYS A 71 6.05 -21.44 -19.38
CA LYS A 71 6.51 -22.51 -18.46
C LYS A 71 7.90 -22.24 -17.85
N LYS A 72 8.30 -20.97 -17.80
CA LYS A 72 9.60 -20.53 -17.29
C LYS A 72 9.36 -19.63 -16.09
N GLU A 73 10.05 -19.94 -15.00
CA GLU A 73 10.07 -19.12 -13.81
C GLU A 73 10.78 -17.80 -14.16
N VAL A 74 10.04 -16.69 -14.25
CA VAL A 74 10.65 -15.36 -14.34
C VAL A 74 10.83 -14.87 -12.92
N LEU A 75 12.07 -14.95 -12.45
CA LEU A 75 12.46 -14.33 -11.20
C LEU A 75 12.54 -12.82 -11.42
N LEU A 76 11.78 -12.06 -10.63
CA LEU A 76 11.91 -10.61 -10.58
C LEU A 76 13.34 -10.26 -10.13
N SER A 77 13.95 -9.25 -10.75
CA SER A 77 15.27 -8.78 -10.33
C SER A 77 15.23 -8.26 -8.90
N LYS A 78 16.38 -8.27 -8.22
CA LYS A 78 16.51 -7.75 -6.85
C LYS A 78 16.04 -6.28 -6.77
N GLU A 79 16.37 -5.48 -7.77
CA GLU A 79 15.97 -4.08 -7.87
C GLU A 79 14.45 -3.94 -8.04
N THR A 80 13.82 -4.85 -8.79
CA THR A 80 12.36 -4.88 -8.95
C THR A 80 11.68 -5.21 -7.62
N ILE A 81 12.19 -6.20 -6.89
CA ILE A 81 11.69 -6.57 -5.57
C ILE A 81 11.82 -5.38 -4.61
N GLN A 82 12.99 -4.72 -4.57
CA GLN A 82 13.21 -3.52 -3.74
C GLN A 82 12.25 -2.38 -4.11
N ALA A 83 11.97 -2.17 -5.40
CA ALA A 83 11.00 -1.18 -5.83
C ALA A 83 9.58 -1.50 -5.32
N VAL A 84 9.19 -2.77 -5.35
CA VAL A 84 7.88 -3.22 -4.86
C VAL A 84 7.79 -3.09 -3.35
N GLU A 85 8.84 -3.46 -2.61
CA GLU A 85 8.86 -3.33 -1.14
C GLU A 85 8.70 -1.87 -0.71
N SER A 86 9.48 -0.96 -1.29
CA SER A 86 9.38 0.47 -1.00
C SER A 86 8.02 1.06 -1.41
N MET A 87 7.48 0.69 -2.58
CA MET A 87 6.13 1.10 -2.95
C MET A 87 5.09 0.60 -1.95
N SER A 88 5.19 -0.66 -1.54
CA SER A 88 4.23 -1.30 -0.64
C SER A 88 4.27 -0.73 0.77
N HIS A 89 5.46 -0.32 1.22
CA HIS A 89 5.64 0.43 2.47
C HIS A 89 4.94 1.79 2.41
N ALA A 90 5.14 2.56 1.33
CA ALA A 90 4.44 3.83 1.14
C ALA A 90 2.90 3.64 1.10
N ILE A 91 2.42 2.59 0.43
CA ILE A 91 0.99 2.25 0.38
C ILE A 91 0.46 1.91 1.77
N SER A 92 1.16 1.11 2.57
CA SER A 92 0.66 0.70 3.88
C SER A 92 0.56 1.88 4.84
N ILE A 93 1.54 2.79 4.84
CA ILE A 93 1.49 4.02 5.64
C ILE A 93 0.33 4.93 5.21
N ILE A 94 0.20 5.23 3.92
CA ILE A 94 -0.88 6.11 3.44
C ILE A 94 -2.25 5.46 3.66
N THR A 95 -2.32 4.13 3.56
CA THR A 95 -3.52 3.35 3.89
C THR A 95 -3.89 3.45 5.35
N LEU A 96 -2.90 3.37 6.25
CA LEU A 96 -3.11 3.59 7.65
C LEU A 96 -3.68 4.99 7.90
N ILE A 97 -3.02 6.04 7.40
CA ILE A 97 -3.46 7.44 7.54
C ILE A 97 -4.93 7.62 7.14
N ARG A 98 -5.32 7.17 5.93
CA ARG A 98 -6.71 7.32 5.45
C ARG A 98 -7.67 6.41 6.20
N SER A 99 -7.23 5.32 6.81
CA SER A 99 -8.10 4.41 7.56
C SER A 99 -8.42 4.90 8.98
N VAL A 100 -7.62 5.81 9.55
CA VAL A 100 -7.79 6.28 10.93
C VAL A 100 -9.21 6.77 11.20
N MET A 101 -9.72 7.74 10.43
CA MET A 101 -11.03 8.33 10.72
C MET A 101 -12.21 7.37 10.50
N PRO A 102 -12.29 6.62 9.37
CA PRO A 102 -13.37 5.66 9.17
C PRO A 102 -13.39 4.52 10.20
N LEU A 103 -12.22 4.08 10.66
CA LEU A 103 -12.11 3.01 11.67
C LEU A 103 -12.43 3.53 13.07
N LEU A 104 -11.93 4.72 13.40
CA LEU A 104 -12.22 5.36 14.69
C LEU A 104 -13.72 5.58 14.88
N ALA A 105 -14.46 5.93 13.80
CA ALA A 105 -15.91 6.04 13.81
C ALA A 105 -16.64 4.71 14.13
N ARG A 106 -15.94 3.57 14.05
CA ARG A 106 -16.44 2.23 14.41
C ARG A 106 -15.86 1.71 15.73
N GLY A 107 -15.17 2.57 16.49
CA GLY A 107 -14.49 2.19 17.73
C GLY A 107 -13.17 1.43 17.51
N ILE A 108 -12.65 1.40 16.28
CA ILE A 108 -11.41 0.70 15.93
C ILE A 108 -10.27 1.71 15.83
N PHE A 109 -9.21 1.52 16.60
CA PHE A 109 -8.07 2.43 16.65
C PHE A 109 -6.78 1.69 16.26
N LEU A 110 -6.25 1.98 15.06
CA LEU A 110 -5.12 1.24 14.47
C LEU A 110 -3.80 2.02 14.39
N ILE A 111 -3.67 3.17 15.05
CA ILE A 111 -2.39 3.90 15.08
C ILE A 111 -1.38 3.08 15.89
N PRO A 112 -0.13 2.90 15.40
CA PRO A 112 0.90 2.16 16.11
C PRO A 112 1.16 2.64 17.52
N SER A 113 1.37 1.68 18.42
CA SER A 113 1.58 1.95 19.85
C SER A 113 2.82 2.81 20.10
N ASP A 114 3.93 2.54 19.41
CA ASP A 114 5.18 3.32 19.50
C ASP A 114 5.00 4.79 19.10
N LEU A 115 4.24 5.06 18.05
CA LEU A 115 3.93 6.40 17.59
C LEU A 115 2.97 7.12 18.54
N MET A 116 1.99 6.40 19.09
CA MET A 116 1.09 6.95 20.10
C MET A 116 1.84 7.43 21.34
N GLU A 117 2.79 6.62 21.81
CA GLU A 117 3.66 6.98 22.93
C GLU A 117 4.56 8.17 22.59
N LYS A 118 5.25 8.13 21.44
CA LYS A 118 6.13 9.21 20.96
C LYS A 118 5.44 10.58 20.93
N TYR A 119 4.20 10.62 20.45
CA TYR A 119 3.42 11.85 20.33
C TYR A 119 2.51 12.12 21.53
N GLN A 120 2.57 11.29 22.58
CA GLN A 120 1.76 11.38 23.80
C GLN A 120 0.24 11.48 23.49
N LEU A 121 -0.20 10.72 22.50
CA LEU A 121 -1.60 10.67 22.06
C LEU A 121 -2.32 9.51 22.76
N ARG A 122 -3.65 9.64 22.87
CA ARG A 122 -4.58 8.56 23.23
C ARG A 122 -5.72 8.51 22.22
N ALA A 123 -6.43 7.38 22.13
CA ALA A 123 -7.58 7.25 21.24
C ALA A 123 -8.63 8.36 21.49
N ASP A 124 -8.88 8.69 22.77
CA ASP A 124 -9.79 9.77 23.18
C ASP A 124 -9.32 11.17 22.74
N ASP A 125 -8.01 11.38 22.60
CA ASP A 125 -7.48 12.66 22.10
C ASP A 125 -7.88 12.82 20.63
N VAL A 126 -7.74 11.76 19.83
CA VAL A 126 -8.08 11.77 18.40
C VAL A 126 -9.60 11.90 18.22
N LEU A 127 -10.40 11.13 18.97
CA LEU A 127 -11.86 11.16 18.89
C LEU A 127 -12.43 12.50 19.38
N GLY A 128 -11.90 13.02 20.48
CA GLY A 128 -12.32 14.29 21.07
C GLY A 128 -11.78 15.53 20.36
N ASN A 129 -11.10 15.36 19.22
CA ASN A 129 -10.46 16.43 18.47
C ASN A 129 -9.46 17.26 19.34
N LYS A 130 -8.85 16.63 20.34
CA LYS A 130 -7.83 17.22 21.22
C LYS A 130 -6.44 17.02 20.64
N LYS A 131 -5.45 17.76 21.13
CA LYS A 131 -4.03 17.65 20.73
C LYS A 131 -3.79 17.62 19.21
N GLN A 132 -4.53 18.46 18.48
CA GLN A 132 -4.47 18.52 17.01
C GLN A 132 -3.07 18.74 16.44
N ASN A 133 -2.21 19.48 17.16
CA ASN A 133 -0.83 19.70 16.73
C ASN A 133 -0.02 18.40 16.76
N ALA A 134 -0.07 17.64 17.87
CA ALA A 134 0.62 16.35 17.98
C ALA A 134 0.10 15.34 16.95
N LEU A 135 -1.20 15.34 16.67
CA LEU A 135 -1.78 14.50 15.62
C LEU A 135 -1.29 14.90 14.22
N ARG A 136 -1.22 16.20 13.92
CA ARG A 136 -0.67 16.71 12.65
C ARG A 136 0.82 16.37 12.52
N ASP A 137 1.59 16.46 13.59
CA ASP A 137 3.01 16.13 13.58
C ASP A 137 3.24 14.64 13.33
N LEU A 138 2.45 13.77 13.97
CA LEU A 138 2.46 12.32 13.70
C LEU A 138 2.14 12.03 12.23
N VAL A 139 1.09 12.66 11.69
CA VAL A 139 0.66 12.44 10.30
C VAL A 139 1.69 12.98 9.32
N LYS A 140 2.33 14.11 9.65
CA LYS A 140 3.43 14.68 8.88
C LYS A 140 4.63 13.73 8.83
N GLU A 141 5.04 13.17 9.97
CA GLU A 141 6.11 12.17 10.01
C GLU A 141 5.78 10.96 9.11
N LEU A 142 4.60 10.36 9.28
CA LEU A 142 4.16 9.25 8.45
C LEU A 142 4.12 9.61 6.95
N THR A 143 3.62 10.80 6.63
CA THR A 143 3.56 11.27 5.24
C THR A 143 4.96 11.40 4.64
N ASN A 144 5.93 11.93 5.38
CA ASN A 144 7.31 12.07 4.94
C ASN A 144 7.95 10.70 4.67
N ILE A 145 7.75 9.72 5.56
CA ILE A 145 8.27 8.36 5.37
C ILE A 145 7.67 7.73 4.11
N ALA A 146 6.36 7.87 3.92
CA ALA A 146 5.69 7.35 2.71
C ALA A 146 6.20 8.02 1.42
N GLU A 147 6.48 9.32 1.46
CA GLU A 147 7.04 10.05 0.31
C GLU A 147 8.48 9.59 0.00
N GLU A 148 9.32 9.43 1.03
CA GLU A 148 10.68 8.91 0.88
C GLU A 148 10.68 7.51 0.25
N GLU A 149 9.83 6.61 0.73
CA GLU A 149 9.71 5.25 0.19
C GLU A 149 9.13 5.23 -1.24
N LEU A 150 8.20 6.13 -1.56
CA LEU A 150 7.72 6.29 -2.93
C LEU A 150 8.85 6.75 -3.86
N LEU A 151 9.67 7.72 -3.43
CA LEU A 151 10.83 8.19 -4.18
C LEU A 151 11.87 7.07 -4.35
N LYS A 152 12.15 6.32 -3.29
CA LYS A 152 13.07 5.17 -3.31
C LYS A 152 12.60 4.09 -4.28
N SER A 153 11.31 3.75 -4.29
CA SER A 153 10.74 2.85 -5.28
C SER A 153 11.04 3.31 -6.71
N ARG A 154 10.80 4.61 -6.98
CA ARG A 154 11.02 5.23 -8.30
C ARG A 154 12.48 5.29 -8.72
N GLN A 155 13.45 5.26 -7.80
CA GLN A 155 14.87 5.20 -8.15
C GLN A 155 15.21 3.93 -8.96
N PHE A 156 14.51 2.82 -8.67
CA PHE A 156 14.69 1.55 -9.40
C PHE A 156 13.95 1.49 -10.74
N ARG A 157 13.23 2.53 -11.14
CA ARG A 157 12.39 2.54 -12.36
C ARG A 157 13.12 2.06 -13.61
N ARG A 158 14.39 2.45 -13.79
CA ARG A 158 15.20 2.06 -14.95
C ARG A 158 15.55 0.58 -14.97
N SER A 159 15.61 -0.05 -13.80
CA SER A 159 15.90 -1.47 -13.62
C SER A 159 14.66 -2.37 -13.77
N ILE A 160 13.47 -1.79 -13.85
CA ILE A 160 12.20 -2.51 -14.04
C ILE A 160 11.83 -2.49 -15.51
N GLU A 161 11.51 -3.66 -16.07
CA GLU A 161 11.01 -3.78 -17.44
C GLU A 161 9.77 -2.90 -17.67
N PRO A 162 9.65 -2.21 -18.82
CA PRO A 162 8.56 -1.26 -19.06
C PRO A 162 7.15 -1.81 -18.83
N ASN A 163 6.90 -3.07 -19.19
CA ASN A 163 5.59 -3.70 -19.04
C ASN A 163 5.23 -3.96 -17.57
N LEU A 164 6.22 -4.29 -16.73
CA LEU A 164 6.00 -4.59 -15.31
C LEU A 164 5.69 -3.35 -14.48
N ARG A 165 6.13 -2.17 -14.94
CA ARG A 165 5.82 -0.87 -14.30
C ARG A 165 4.32 -0.61 -14.21
N LEU A 166 3.51 -1.24 -15.06
CA LEU A 166 2.05 -1.14 -15.00
C LEU A 166 1.48 -1.62 -13.66
N ALA A 167 2.12 -2.61 -13.02
CA ALA A 167 1.71 -3.11 -11.71
C ALA A 167 1.82 -2.04 -10.60
N LEU A 168 2.68 -1.04 -10.78
CA LEU A 168 2.95 0.02 -9.80
C LEU A 168 2.18 1.32 -10.10
N MET A 169 1.71 1.49 -11.33
CA MET A 169 1.18 2.77 -11.84
C MET A 169 -0.06 3.26 -11.08
N ALA A 170 -1.00 2.35 -10.79
CA ALA A 170 -2.21 2.69 -10.06
C ALA A 170 -1.92 3.19 -8.64
N SER A 171 -1.04 2.46 -7.95
CA SER A 171 -0.63 2.78 -6.59
C SER A 171 0.17 4.08 -6.52
N GLY A 172 1.16 4.26 -7.40
CA GLY A 172 1.98 5.47 -7.40
C GLY A 172 1.19 6.73 -7.74
N ALA A 173 0.20 6.66 -8.64
CA ALA A 173 -0.69 7.80 -8.91
C ALA A 173 -1.59 8.15 -7.72
N THR A 174 -2.09 7.12 -7.03
CA THR A 174 -2.92 7.28 -5.83
C THR A 174 -2.11 7.90 -4.70
N LEU A 175 -0.89 7.41 -4.46
CA LEU A 175 0.01 7.96 -3.46
C LEU A 175 0.33 9.43 -3.74
N ASP A 176 0.71 9.80 -4.97
CA ASP A 176 0.99 11.19 -5.30
C ASP A 176 -0.21 12.11 -5.04
N HIS A 177 -1.43 11.63 -5.30
CA HIS A 177 -2.64 12.39 -5.01
C HIS A 177 -2.83 12.58 -3.50
N LEU A 178 -2.68 11.52 -2.72
CA LEU A 178 -2.90 11.52 -1.28
C LEU A 178 -1.83 12.34 -0.56
N VAL A 179 -0.56 12.19 -0.91
CA VAL A 179 0.56 13.00 -0.39
C VAL A 179 0.33 14.49 -0.69
N LYS A 180 -0.02 14.83 -1.94
CA LYS A 180 -0.36 16.21 -2.31
C LYS A 180 -1.55 16.76 -1.52
N THR A 181 -2.54 15.91 -1.24
CA THR A 181 -3.71 16.28 -0.44
C THR A 181 -3.34 16.53 1.02
N LEU A 182 -2.48 15.68 1.59
CA LEU A 182 -1.95 15.83 2.95
C LEU A 182 -1.20 17.16 3.10
N HIS A 183 -0.25 17.47 2.21
CA HIS A 183 0.43 18.78 2.23
C HIS A 183 -0.54 19.96 2.14
N LYS A 184 -1.47 19.94 1.17
CA LYS A 184 -2.46 21.02 0.99
C LYS A 184 -3.41 21.19 2.17
N SER A 185 -3.60 20.13 2.95
CA SER A 185 -4.47 20.13 4.12
C SER A 185 -3.74 20.45 5.43
N ASN A 186 -2.44 20.74 5.37
CA ASN A 186 -1.57 20.83 6.54
C ASN A 186 -1.68 19.58 7.43
N TYR A 187 -1.63 18.40 6.80
CA TYR A 187 -1.67 17.08 7.45
C TYR A 187 -2.93 16.83 8.31
N ASN A 188 -4.04 17.46 7.95
CA ASN A 188 -5.30 17.32 8.66
C ASN A 188 -6.01 15.99 8.29
N LEU A 189 -6.05 15.05 9.24
CA LEU A 189 -6.75 13.75 9.08
C LEU A 189 -8.24 13.86 8.83
N LEU A 190 -8.88 14.96 9.26
CA LEU A 190 -10.31 15.20 9.07
C LEU A 190 -10.63 15.64 7.63
N ASN A 191 -9.63 15.83 6.78
CA ASN A 191 -9.87 16.24 5.40
C ASN A 191 -10.57 15.11 4.62
N THR A 192 -11.83 15.31 4.25
CA THR A 192 -12.64 14.33 3.52
C THR A 192 -12.06 13.93 2.16
N ARG A 193 -11.17 14.74 1.57
CA ARG A 193 -10.47 14.39 0.33
C ARG A 193 -9.53 13.19 0.49
N LEU A 194 -9.11 12.86 1.72
CA LEU A 194 -8.34 11.64 1.99
C LEU A 194 -9.15 10.36 1.75
N GLN A 195 -10.48 10.45 1.76
CA GLN A 195 -11.40 9.34 1.49
C GLN A 195 -11.85 9.28 0.02
N ARG A 196 -11.58 10.33 -0.76
CA ARG A 196 -12.03 10.42 -2.15
C ARG A 196 -10.95 9.90 -3.09
N GLY A 197 -11.38 9.20 -4.13
CA GLY A 197 -10.53 8.90 -5.27
C GLY A 197 -10.22 10.15 -6.08
N TYR A 198 -9.29 10.03 -7.01
CA TYR A 198 -8.98 11.13 -7.93
C TYR A 198 -9.99 11.16 -9.08
N ASP A 199 -10.76 12.24 -9.21
CA ASP A 199 -11.86 12.33 -10.20
C ASP A 199 -11.38 12.20 -11.67
N LEU A 200 -10.09 12.46 -11.96
CA LEU A 200 -9.48 12.37 -13.29
C LEU A 200 -8.41 11.26 -13.40
N LEU A 201 -8.62 10.13 -12.69
CA LEU A 201 -7.62 9.05 -12.57
C LEU A 201 -7.26 8.46 -13.95
N ALA A 202 -8.24 8.23 -14.81
CA ALA A 202 -8.05 7.64 -16.13
C ALA A 202 -7.16 8.51 -17.04
N TRP A 203 -7.39 9.83 -17.05
CA TRP A 203 -6.57 10.78 -17.81
C TRP A 203 -5.12 10.79 -17.32
N ARG A 204 -4.93 10.75 -16.00
CA ARG A 204 -3.61 10.71 -15.37
C ARG A 204 -2.86 9.41 -15.70
N PHE A 205 -3.55 8.28 -15.74
CA PHE A 205 -2.95 7.00 -16.16
C PHE A 205 -2.51 7.02 -17.61
N TRP A 206 -3.31 7.60 -18.49
CA TRP A 206 -2.94 7.73 -19.90
C TRP A 206 -1.63 8.52 -20.04
N TRP A 207 -1.52 9.68 -19.37
CA TRP A 207 -0.30 10.50 -19.39
C TRP A 207 0.91 9.79 -18.77
N ARG A 208 0.69 9.05 -17.67
CA ARG A 208 1.74 8.28 -17.00
C ARG A 208 2.28 7.14 -17.82
N LYS A 209 1.40 6.41 -18.52
CA LYS A 209 1.79 5.36 -19.45
C LYS A 209 2.70 5.92 -20.54
N LEU A 210 2.34 7.07 -21.11
CA LEU A 210 3.18 7.75 -22.12
C LEU A 210 4.54 8.18 -21.56
N LEU A 211 4.57 8.72 -20.34
CA LEU A 211 5.82 9.12 -19.69
C LEU A 211 6.59 7.97 -19.05
N GLY A 212 6.04 6.74 -19.06
CA GLY A 212 6.54 5.55 -18.36
C GLY A 212 6.68 5.71 -16.84
N GLN A 213 5.97 6.67 -16.25
CA GLN A 213 6.02 6.99 -14.82
C GLN A 213 5.01 6.13 -14.05
N TYR A 214 5.39 5.66 -12.86
CA TYR A 214 4.47 5.07 -11.90
C TYR A 214 4.45 5.88 -10.61
#